data_AF-A0A5S9M8Y7-F1
#
_entry.id   AF-A0A5S9M8Y7-F1
#
_cell.length_a   1.000
_cell.length_b   1.000
_cell.length_c   1.000
_cell.angle_alpha   90.00
_cell.angle_beta   90.00
_cell.angle_gamma   90.00
#
_symmetry.space_group_name_H-M   'P 1'
#
loop_
_entity.id
_entity.type
_entity.pdbx_description
1 polymer ?
#
loop_
_entity_poly.entity_id
_entity_poly.type
_entity_poly.pdbx_seq_one_letter_code
_entity_poly.pdbx_strand_id
1 'polypeptide(L)'
;MINQEYQPSTPTFLNAGRKRRGELVSCFLLEVNDSLNDISRAIDISMQLSKLGGGVSLNLSKLRAKGEAIKDVENATKGVVGVMKLLDNAFRYADQMGQRQGSGSAYLNIFHRDINDFLDTKKISADEDVRVKTLSIGVVIPDKFIELAREDKTAYTFYPHTVYKEYGQHLDEMDMEEMYDELVENPKVKKKKKSIRESFLKKLAVLRSESGYPYIMFQDNVNREHALNHISRVKFSNLCSEVLQASEVSSYTDYDQEDEIGLDISCNLGSLNIMNVMKNKSIEKKRLSLQQTH
;
A
#
# COMPACT_ATOMS: atom_id res chain seq x y z
N MET A 1 -5.71 -21.66 23.84
CA MET A 1 -6.57 -22.18 22.75
C MET A 1 -7.75 -22.97 23.30
N ILE A 2 -7.57 -24.02 24.12
CA ILE A 2 -8.72 -24.81 24.63
C ILE A 2 -9.71 -24.00 25.48
N ASN A 3 -9.21 -23.08 26.30
CA ASN A 3 -10.04 -22.11 27.04
C ASN A 3 -10.66 -21.02 26.15
N GLN A 4 -10.42 -21.07 24.84
CA GLN A 4 -10.86 -20.08 23.85
C GLN A 4 -10.44 -18.64 24.17
N GLU A 5 -9.31 -18.44 24.87
CA GLU A 5 -8.77 -17.11 25.20
C GLU A 5 -7.95 -16.50 24.06
N TYR A 6 -7.44 -17.34 23.17
CA TYR A 6 -6.60 -16.95 22.04
C TYR A 6 -6.92 -17.82 20.84
N GLN A 7 -7.08 -17.16 19.70
CA GLN A 7 -7.30 -17.74 18.38
C GLN A 7 -6.19 -17.26 17.43
N PRO A 8 -5.28 -18.15 16.99
CA PRO A 8 -4.36 -17.81 15.91
C PRO A 8 -5.14 -17.59 14.60
N SER A 9 -4.56 -16.82 13.68
CA SER A 9 -5.16 -16.58 12.36
C SER A 9 -5.46 -17.88 11.62
N THR A 10 -6.44 -17.84 10.71
CA THR A 10 -6.87 -19.00 9.92
C THR A 10 -5.72 -19.70 9.20
N PRO A 11 -4.76 -19.01 8.54
CA PRO A 11 -3.62 -19.69 7.91
C PRO A 11 -2.82 -20.51 8.92
N THR A 12 -2.48 -19.94 10.07
CA THR A 12 -1.74 -20.65 11.12
C THR A 12 -2.55 -21.81 11.70
N PHE A 13 -3.81 -21.57 12.09
CA PHE A 13 -4.65 -22.58 12.74
C PHE A 13 -4.96 -23.78 11.83
N LEU A 14 -5.16 -23.54 10.54
CA LEU A 14 -5.51 -24.57 9.57
C LEU A 14 -4.31 -25.42 9.14
N ASN A 15 -3.13 -24.80 9.01
CA ASN A 15 -1.97 -25.40 8.35
C ASN A 15 -0.96 -26.02 9.32
N ALA A 16 -0.92 -25.59 10.59
CA ALA A 16 0.05 -26.11 11.56
C ALA A 16 -0.06 -27.64 11.72
N GLY A 17 1.08 -28.34 11.60
CA GLY A 17 1.16 -29.80 11.76
C GLY A 17 0.72 -30.65 10.57
N ARG A 18 0.25 -30.05 9.46
CA ARG A 18 -0.10 -30.78 8.23
C ARG A 18 1.12 -31.01 7.33
N LYS A 19 1.25 -32.21 6.76
CA LYS A 19 2.34 -32.57 5.82
C LYS A 19 2.25 -31.84 4.48
N ARG A 20 1.04 -31.65 3.95
CA ARG A 20 0.74 -30.86 2.75
C ARG A 20 0.03 -29.58 3.17
N ARG A 21 0.80 -28.63 3.71
CA ARG A 21 0.28 -27.37 4.23
C ARG A 21 0.54 -26.22 3.26
N GLY A 22 -0.32 -25.20 3.31
CA GLY A 22 0.05 -23.86 2.83
C GLY A 22 0.98 -23.16 3.82
N GLU A 23 1.31 -21.91 3.54
CA GLU A 23 2.08 -21.11 4.49
C GLU A 23 1.27 -20.70 5.73
N LEU A 24 2.00 -20.46 6.82
CA LEU A 24 1.40 -20.02 8.09
C LEU A 24 1.10 -18.50 8.09
N VAL A 25 1.79 -17.78 7.21
CA VAL A 25 1.60 -16.35 6.90
C VAL A 25 0.94 -16.21 5.53
N SER A 26 0.04 -15.25 5.39
CA SER A 26 -0.68 -15.02 4.13
C SER A 26 -0.99 -13.54 3.86
N CYS A 27 -0.33 -12.61 4.55
CA CYS A 27 -0.54 -11.17 4.41
C CYS A 27 0.81 -10.51 4.15
N PHE A 28 0.95 -9.89 2.99
CA PHE A 28 2.21 -9.33 2.49
C PHE A 28 1.99 -7.91 1.95
N LEU A 29 2.97 -7.05 2.15
CA LEU A 29 3.00 -5.70 1.58
C LEU A 29 4.36 -5.50 0.91
N LEU A 30 4.33 -5.02 -0.34
CA LEU A 30 5.50 -4.86 -1.19
C LEU A 30 5.68 -3.38 -1.59
N GLU A 31 6.91 -2.91 -1.49
CA GLU A 31 7.33 -1.66 -2.12
C GLU A 31 7.70 -1.91 -3.59
N VAL A 32 7.40 -0.95 -4.48
CA VAL A 32 7.73 -1.06 -5.91
C VAL A 32 8.52 0.17 -6.35
N ASN A 33 9.75 -0.05 -6.83
CA ASN A 33 10.62 1.02 -7.31
C ASN A 33 10.30 1.44 -8.77
N ASP A 34 10.84 2.57 -9.20
CA ASP A 34 10.51 3.22 -10.48
C ASP A 34 11.37 2.73 -11.66
N SER A 35 11.40 1.41 -11.88
CA SER A 35 12.06 0.79 -13.03
C SER A 35 11.25 -0.37 -13.61
N LEU A 36 11.56 -0.77 -14.85
CA LEU A 36 10.92 -1.94 -15.46
C LEU A 36 11.31 -3.24 -14.74
N ASN A 37 12.56 -3.35 -14.27
CA ASN A 37 13.06 -4.52 -13.57
C ASN A 37 12.30 -4.73 -12.25
N ASP A 38 12.11 -3.64 -11.50
CA ASP A 38 11.33 -3.63 -10.26
C ASP A 38 9.85 -3.95 -10.50
N ILE A 39 9.24 -3.39 -11.55
CA ILE A 39 7.84 -3.70 -11.91
C ILE A 39 7.70 -5.19 -12.28
N SER A 40 8.62 -5.72 -13.09
CA SER A 40 8.62 -7.14 -13.47
C SER A 40 8.80 -8.05 -12.26
N ARG A 41 9.68 -7.68 -11.33
CA ARG A 41 9.85 -8.42 -10.08
C ARG A 41 8.62 -8.36 -9.19
N ALA A 42 7.99 -7.19 -9.05
CA ALA A 42 6.76 -7.03 -8.28
C ALA A 42 5.62 -7.91 -8.82
N ILE A 43 5.53 -8.07 -10.15
CA ILE A 43 4.58 -8.99 -10.79
C ILE A 43 4.90 -10.44 -10.42
N ASP A 44 6.16 -10.88 -10.53
CA ASP A 44 6.56 -12.24 -10.17
C ASP A 44 6.32 -12.53 -8.68
N ILE A 45 6.80 -11.67 -7.77
CA ILE A 45 6.58 -11.83 -6.32
C ILE A 45 5.08 -11.91 -6.02
N SER A 46 4.27 -11.05 -6.63
CA SER A 46 2.81 -11.08 -6.47
C SER A 46 2.22 -12.45 -6.88
N MET A 47 2.67 -13.02 -8.01
CA MET A 47 2.22 -14.36 -8.42
C MET A 47 2.71 -15.46 -7.49
N GLN A 48 3.98 -15.43 -7.05
CA GLN A 48 4.53 -16.44 -6.15
C GLN A 48 3.77 -16.46 -4.82
N LEU A 49 3.51 -15.29 -4.25
CA LEU A 49 2.76 -15.15 -2.99
C LEU A 49 1.28 -15.51 -3.18
N SER A 50 0.66 -15.08 -4.27
CA SER A 50 -0.75 -15.39 -4.58
C SER A 50 -0.97 -16.89 -4.78
N LYS A 51 -0.04 -17.59 -5.46
CA LYS A 51 -0.05 -19.05 -5.62
C LYS A 51 -0.06 -19.78 -4.28
N LEU A 52 0.57 -19.21 -3.25
CA LEU A 52 0.59 -19.77 -1.89
C LEU A 52 -0.66 -19.40 -1.06
N GLY A 53 -1.61 -18.66 -1.65
CA GLY A 53 -2.82 -18.16 -0.99
C GLY A 53 -2.61 -16.88 -0.20
N GLY A 54 -1.53 -16.14 -0.49
CA GLY A 54 -1.22 -14.86 0.13
C GLY A 54 -2.03 -13.71 -0.47
N GLY A 55 -2.52 -12.81 0.38
CA GLY A 55 -2.98 -11.48 -0.02
C GLY A 55 -1.81 -10.51 -0.08
N VAL A 56 -1.65 -9.80 -1.20
CA VAL A 56 -0.49 -8.95 -1.47
C VAL A 56 -0.92 -7.50 -1.72
N SER A 57 -0.45 -6.58 -0.90
CA SER A 57 -0.62 -5.14 -1.12
C SER A 57 0.64 -4.54 -1.73
N LEU A 58 0.51 -3.63 -2.68
CA LEU A 58 1.65 -2.97 -3.32
C LEU A 58 1.55 -1.45 -3.18
N ASN A 59 2.65 -0.81 -2.80
CA ASN A 59 2.81 0.64 -2.85
C ASN A 59 3.23 1.06 -4.26
N LEU A 60 2.39 1.84 -4.94
CA LEU A 60 2.66 2.32 -6.30
C LEU A 60 3.08 3.79 -6.34
N SER A 61 3.30 4.42 -5.18
CA SER A 61 3.52 5.87 -5.06
C SER A 61 4.89 6.34 -5.59
N LYS A 62 5.87 5.43 -5.71
CA LYS A 62 7.20 5.72 -6.28
C LYS A 62 7.22 5.69 -7.80
N LEU A 63 6.28 4.99 -8.43
CA LEU A 63 6.22 4.89 -9.89
C LEU A 63 6.00 6.26 -10.51
N ARG A 64 6.71 6.55 -11.60
CA ARG A 64 6.51 7.79 -12.36
C ARG A 64 5.12 7.83 -13.00
N ALA A 65 4.56 9.02 -13.06
CA ALA A 65 3.19 9.24 -13.51
C ALA A 65 3.05 9.19 -15.05
N LYS A 66 1.82 9.05 -15.55
CA LYS A 66 1.56 8.99 -16.99
C LYS A 66 2.06 10.25 -17.72
N GLY A 67 2.82 10.09 -18.79
CA GLY A 67 3.40 11.19 -19.57
C GLY A 67 4.68 11.77 -18.98
N GLU A 68 5.30 11.12 -18.00
CA GLU A 68 6.70 11.42 -17.63
C GLU A 68 7.68 10.79 -18.63
N ALA A 69 8.89 11.34 -18.65
CA ALA A 69 9.95 10.91 -19.55
C ALA A 69 10.48 9.51 -19.19
N ILE A 70 10.90 8.77 -20.21
CA ILE A 70 11.70 7.56 -20.08
C ILE A 70 13.01 7.81 -20.82
N LYS A 71 14.13 7.80 -20.10
CA LYS A 71 15.41 8.34 -20.58
C LYS A 71 15.18 9.80 -21.04
N ASP A 72 15.37 10.07 -22.32
CA ASP A 72 15.19 11.41 -22.93
C ASP A 72 13.92 11.51 -23.79
N VAL A 73 13.04 10.51 -23.76
CA VAL A 73 11.78 10.51 -24.53
C VAL A 73 10.66 11.04 -23.66
N GLU A 74 10.26 12.29 -23.91
CA GLU A 74 9.12 12.94 -23.25
C GLU A 74 7.78 12.26 -23.56
N ASN A 75 6.84 12.32 -22.61
CA ASN A 75 5.49 11.74 -22.71
C ASN A 75 5.44 10.22 -22.98
N ALA A 76 6.48 9.45 -22.63
CA ALA A 76 6.54 8.01 -22.91
C ALA A 76 5.82 7.13 -21.87
N THR A 77 5.76 7.55 -20.60
CA THR A 77 5.28 6.67 -19.51
C THR A 77 3.76 6.46 -19.54
N LYS A 78 3.32 5.21 -19.34
CA LYS A 78 1.90 4.82 -19.19
C LYS A 78 1.31 5.11 -17.80
N GLY A 79 2.16 5.34 -16.80
CA GLY A 79 1.77 5.65 -15.42
C GLY A 79 1.27 4.45 -14.63
N VAL A 80 0.72 4.72 -13.44
CA VAL A 80 0.35 3.71 -12.42
C VAL A 80 -0.69 2.72 -12.94
N VAL A 81 -1.68 3.20 -13.71
CA VAL A 81 -2.77 2.37 -14.23
C VAL A 81 -2.26 1.23 -15.13
N GLY A 82 -1.20 1.46 -15.90
CA GLY A 82 -0.58 0.42 -16.73
C GLY A 82 -0.04 -0.73 -15.88
N VAL A 83 0.65 -0.41 -14.78
CA VAL A 83 1.19 -1.40 -13.84
C VAL A 83 0.07 -2.12 -13.09
N MET A 84 -0.98 -1.40 -12.67
CA MET A 84 -2.15 -2.02 -12.06
C MET A 84 -2.81 -3.06 -12.97
N LYS A 85 -2.85 -2.84 -14.29
CA LYS A 85 -3.43 -3.80 -15.23
C LYS A 85 -2.60 -5.08 -15.33
N LEU A 86 -1.28 -4.97 -15.32
CA LEU A 86 -0.37 -6.12 -15.28
C LEU A 86 -0.56 -6.93 -13.98
N LEU A 87 -0.63 -6.24 -12.84
CA LEU A 87 -0.89 -6.86 -11.54
C LEU A 87 -2.28 -7.52 -11.48
N ASP A 88 -3.34 -6.88 -12.02
CA ASP A 88 -4.69 -7.46 -12.08
C ASP A 88 -4.68 -8.80 -12.81
N ASN A 89 -3.97 -8.88 -13.93
CA ASN A 89 -3.82 -10.12 -14.70
C ASN A 89 -2.99 -11.16 -13.94
N ALA A 90 -1.94 -10.75 -13.25
CA ALA A 90 -1.11 -11.63 -12.43
C ALA A 90 -1.93 -12.32 -11.32
N PHE A 91 -2.75 -11.58 -10.57
CA PHE A 91 -3.61 -12.15 -9.52
C PHE A 91 -4.76 -13.01 -10.07
N ARG A 92 -5.24 -12.73 -11.28
CA ARG A 92 -6.22 -13.61 -11.95
C ARG A 92 -5.63 -14.94 -12.37
N TYR A 93 -4.37 -14.93 -12.80
CA TYR A 93 -3.68 -16.12 -13.27
C TYR A 93 -3.24 -17.01 -12.10
N ALA A 94 -2.59 -16.42 -11.09
CA ALA A 94 -2.08 -17.12 -9.93
C ALA A 94 -3.14 -17.28 -8.84
N ASP A 95 -4.08 -18.20 -9.04
CA ASP A 95 -5.10 -18.53 -8.04
C ASP A 95 -4.63 -19.59 -7.02
N GLN A 96 -5.36 -19.72 -5.91
CA GLN A 96 -5.06 -20.69 -4.86
C GLN A 96 -5.51 -22.11 -5.27
N MET A 97 -4.91 -22.67 -6.32
CA MET A 97 -5.25 -23.99 -6.87
C MET A 97 -6.74 -24.14 -7.19
N GLY A 98 -7.35 -23.12 -7.80
CA GLY A 98 -8.77 -23.07 -8.17
C GLY A 98 -9.76 -22.93 -6.99
N GLN A 99 -9.29 -22.79 -5.74
CA GLN A 99 -10.17 -22.66 -4.57
C GLN A 99 -10.64 -21.21 -4.36
N ARG A 100 -9.75 -20.24 -4.56
CA ARG A 100 -10.01 -18.81 -4.40
C ARG A 100 -9.17 -18.02 -5.40
N GLN A 101 -9.78 -16.98 -5.97
CA GLN A 101 -9.06 -16.02 -6.80
C GLN A 101 -7.99 -15.32 -5.96
N GLY A 102 -6.84 -15.05 -6.59
CA GLY A 102 -5.81 -14.21 -5.98
C GLY A 102 -6.38 -12.85 -5.59
N SER A 103 -5.94 -12.33 -4.45
CA SER A 103 -6.40 -11.04 -3.93
C SER A 103 -5.21 -10.13 -3.71
N GLY A 104 -5.31 -8.92 -4.25
CA GLY A 104 -4.28 -7.92 -4.07
C GLY A 104 -4.88 -6.53 -3.86
N SER A 105 -4.06 -5.61 -3.35
CA SER A 105 -4.41 -4.19 -3.24
C SER A 105 -3.30 -3.32 -3.78
N ALA A 106 -3.65 -2.19 -4.36
CA ALA A 106 -2.72 -1.15 -4.75
C ALA A 106 -2.96 0.10 -3.90
N TYR A 107 -1.92 0.65 -3.29
CA TYR A 107 -1.97 1.90 -2.55
C TYR A 107 -1.29 3.02 -3.34
N LEU A 108 -1.87 4.22 -3.26
CA LEU A 108 -1.31 5.40 -3.91
C LEU A 108 -1.46 6.64 -3.03
N ASN A 109 -0.39 7.44 -2.94
CA ASN A 109 -0.41 8.73 -2.28
C ASN A 109 -1.34 9.72 -3.01
N ILE A 110 -2.14 10.46 -2.24
CA ILE A 110 -3.12 11.41 -2.77
C ILE A 110 -2.51 12.57 -3.59
N PHE A 111 -1.24 12.90 -3.33
CA PHE A 111 -0.48 13.92 -4.06
C PHE A 111 0.16 13.40 -5.35
N HIS A 112 0.13 12.08 -5.59
CA HIS A 112 0.57 11.50 -6.84
C HIS A 112 -0.31 11.97 -8.01
N ARG A 113 0.31 12.39 -9.13
CA ARG A 113 -0.42 12.93 -10.28
C ARG A 113 -1.50 11.99 -10.84
N ASP A 114 -1.23 10.69 -10.88
CA ASP A 114 -2.18 9.70 -11.44
C ASP A 114 -3.34 9.35 -10.51
N ILE A 115 -3.47 9.99 -9.33
CA ILE A 115 -4.52 9.67 -8.36
C ILE A 115 -5.94 9.68 -8.93
N ASN A 116 -6.26 10.57 -9.87
CA ASN A 116 -7.59 10.59 -10.47
C ASN A 116 -7.83 9.37 -11.37
N ASP A 117 -6.87 9.07 -12.24
CA ASP A 117 -6.93 7.93 -13.16
C ASP A 117 -6.94 6.61 -12.37
N PHE A 118 -6.14 6.53 -11.31
CA PHE A 118 -6.11 5.43 -10.35
C PHE A 118 -7.49 5.14 -9.75
N LEU A 119 -8.18 6.17 -9.25
CA LEU A 119 -9.53 6.04 -8.73
C LEU A 119 -10.57 5.69 -9.81
N ASP A 120 -10.38 6.20 -11.03
CA ASP A 120 -11.31 5.95 -12.14
C ASP A 120 -11.27 4.49 -12.62
N THR A 121 -10.19 3.73 -12.36
CA THR A 121 -10.11 2.28 -12.65
C THR A 121 -11.20 1.45 -11.96
N LYS A 122 -11.82 2.00 -10.90
CA LYS A 122 -12.86 1.36 -10.09
C LYS A 122 -14.27 1.82 -10.37
N LYS A 123 -14.47 2.84 -11.21
CA LYS A 123 -15.82 3.22 -11.63
C LYS A 123 -16.46 2.06 -12.37
N ILE A 124 -17.73 1.79 -12.05
CA ILE A 124 -18.50 0.72 -12.70
C ILE A 124 -18.63 0.99 -14.20
N SER A 125 -18.71 2.27 -14.59
CA SER A 125 -18.79 2.73 -15.98
C SER A 125 -17.44 2.95 -16.66
N ALA A 126 -16.32 2.55 -16.05
CA ALA A 126 -15.00 2.67 -16.67
C ALA A 126 -14.88 1.80 -17.92
N ASP A 127 -14.12 2.29 -18.90
CA ASP A 127 -13.72 1.52 -20.08
C ASP A 127 -12.98 0.24 -19.63
N GLU A 128 -13.26 -0.89 -20.28
CA GLU A 128 -12.66 -2.19 -19.96
C GLU A 128 -11.13 -2.16 -20.10
N ASP A 129 -10.57 -1.30 -20.96
CA ASP A 129 -9.13 -1.14 -21.10
C ASP A 129 -8.49 -0.57 -19.82
N VAL A 130 -9.18 0.34 -19.13
CA VAL A 130 -8.70 1.01 -17.90
C VAL A 130 -9.17 0.29 -16.63
N ARG A 131 -10.25 -0.49 -16.72
CA ARG A 131 -10.90 -1.11 -15.57
C ARG A 131 -10.02 -2.20 -14.94
N VAL A 132 -9.93 -2.17 -13.61
CA VAL A 132 -9.20 -3.13 -12.79
C VAL A 132 -10.21 -3.82 -11.87
N LYS A 133 -10.47 -5.12 -12.04
CA LYS A 133 -11.59 -5.78 -11.33
C LYS A 133 -11.17 -6.49 -10.04
N THR A 134 -9.99 -7.09 -10.01
CA THR A 134 -9.54 -7.96 -8.91
C THR A 134 -8.78 -7.20 -7.83
N LEU A 135 -7.97 -6.19 -8.19
CA LEU A 135 -7.20 -5.43 -7.20
C LEU A 135 -8.08 -4.49 -6.37
N SER A 136 -8.05 -4.56 -5.05
CA SER A 136 -8.56 -3.46 -4.22
C SER A 136 -7.68 -2.22 -4.34
N ILE A 137 -8.19 -1.06 -3.93
CA ILE A 137 -7.41 0.20 -3.94
C ILE A 137 -7.38 0.84 -2.56
N GLY A 138 -6.25 1.46 -2.23
CA GLY A 138 -6.04 2.27 -1.04
C GLY A 138 -5.49 3.65 -1.40
N VAL A 139 -5.84 4.66 -0.62
CA VAL A 139 -5.35 6.03 -0.76
C VAL A 139 -4.71 6.48 0.54
N VAL A 140 -3.49 6.98 0.42
CA VAL A 140 -2.70 7.51 1.53
C VAL A 140 -2.86 9.02 1.53
N ILE A 141 -3.29 9.58 2.66
CA ILE A 141 -3.68 10.98 2.80
C ILE A 141 -2.85 11.62 3.91
N PRO A 142 -1.89 12.50 3.58
CA PRO A 142 -1.24 13.37 4.54
C PRO A 142 -2.19 14.47 5.07
N ASP A 143 -1.91 14.99 6.26
CA ASP A 143 -2.67 16.05 6.93
C ASP A 143 -2.73 17.32 6.08
N LYS A 144 -1.64 17.66 5.37
CA LYS A 144 -1.60 18.78 4.41
C LYS A 144 -2.74 18.75 3.39
N PHE A 145 -3.14 17.57 2.91
CA PHE A 145 -4.27 17.47 1.98
C PHE A 145 -5.61 17.83 2.67
N ILE A 146 -5.78 17.42 3.92
CA ILE A 146 -6.97 17.70 4.72
C ILE A 146 -7.07 19.19 5.05
N GLU A 147 -5.95 19.84 5.35
CA GLU A 147 -5.88 21.29 5.56
C GLU A 147 -6.33 22.06 4.31
N LEU A 148 -5.72 21.77 3.16
CA LEU A 148 -6.08 22.40 1.89
C LEU A 148 -7.57 22.20 1.55
N ALA A 149 -8.12 21.02 1.86
CA ALA A 149 -9.54 20.72 1.67
C ALA A 149 -10.47 21.54 2.59
N ARG A 150 -10.09 21.69 3.86
CA ARG A 150 -10.85 22.47 4.85
C ARG A 150 -10.91 23.95 4.47
N GLU A 151 -9.80 24.49 4.01
CA GLU A 151 -9.64 25.89 3.61
C GLU A 151 -10.15 26.21 2.20
N ASP A 152 -10.60 25.20 1.45
CA ASP A 152 -11.03 25.32 0.05
C ASP A 152 -9.96 25.94 -0.87
N LYS A 153 -8.69 25.64 -0.59
CA LYS A 153 -7.56 26.06 -1.43
C LYS A 153 -7.41 25.15 -2.63
N THR A 154 -6.71 25.62 -3.66
CA THR A 154 -6.32 24.77 -4.78
C THR A 154 -5.17 23.85 -4.35
N ALA A 155 -5.31 22.54 -4.55
CA ALA A 155 -4.19 21.61 -4.37
C ALA A 155 -3.42 21.43 -5.67
N TYR A 156 -2.22 20.90 -5.53
CA TYR A 156 -1.38 20.43 -6.62
C TYR A 156 -1.09 18.96 -6.42
N THR A 157 -1.01 18.25 -7.53
CA THR A 157 -0.45 16.90 -7.58
C THR A 157 0.85 16.95 -8.35
N PHE A 158 1.79 16.09 -7.97
CA PHE A 158 3.17 16.14 -8.44
C PHE A 158 3.48 14.94 -9.32
N TYR A 159 4.36 15.16 -10.28
CA TYR A 159 4.93 14.14 -11.14
C TYR A 159 6.19 13.58 -10.45
N PRO A 160 6.15 12.36 -9.87
CA PRO A 160 7.20 11.91 -8.94
C PRO A 160 8.60 11.85 -9.55
N HIS A 161 8.74 11.58 -10.85
CA HIS A 161 10.06 11.48 -11.46
C HIS A 161 10.72 12.87 -11.62
N THR A 162 9.94 13.93 -11.83
CA THR A 162 10.50 15.31 -11.76
C THR A 162 10.96 15.70 -10.36
N VAL A 163 10.27 15.21 -9.32
CA VAL A 163 10.69 15.39 -7.92
C VAL A 163 11.99 14.62 -7.67
N TYR A 164 12.05 13.36 -8.06
CA TYR A 164 13.24 12.52 -7.92
C TYR A 164 14.46 13.12 -8.62
N LYS A 165 14.30 13.66 -9.84
CA LYS A 165 15.38 14.31 -10.59
C LYS A 165 15.96 15.55 -9.90
N GLU A 166 15.12 16.34 -9.22
CA GLU A 166 15.55 17.58 -8.59
C GLU A 166 16.14 17.36 -7.19
N TYR A 167 15.56 16.44 -6.43
CA TYR A 167 15.90 16.24 -5.01
C TYR A 167 16.71 14.96 -4.73
N GLY A 168 16.83 14.06 -5.70
CA GLY A 168 17.47 12.74 -5.51
C GLY A 168 16.72 11.81 -4.55
N GLN A 169 15.48 12.14 -4.20
CA GLN A 169 14.63 11.39 -3.26
C GLN A 169 13.25 11.17 -3.86
N HIS A 170 12.62 10.03 -3.53
CA HIS A 170 11.25 9.77 -3.97
C HIS A 170 10.28 10.69 -3.22
N LEU A 171 9.26 11.19 -3.93
CA LEU A 171 8.16 11.97 -3.33
C LEU A 171 7.52 11.24 -2.15
N ASP A 172 7.45 9.90 -2.22
CA ASP A 172 6.85 9.03 -1.21
C ASP A 172 7.67 8.91 0.09
N GLU A 173 8.95 9.31 0.07
CA GLU A 173 9.84 9.34 1.23
C GLU A 173 9.94 10.74 1.85
N MET A 174 9.35 11.75 1.22
CA MET A 174 9.37 13.14 1.68
C MET A 174 8.22 13.41 2.66
N ASP A 175 8.46 14.33 3.61
CA ASP A 175 7.39 14.86 4.44
C ASP A 175 6.57 15.91 3.65
N MET A 176 5.33 15.58 3.34
CA MET A 176 4.44 16.46 2.59
C MET A 176 3.91 17.65 3.41
N GLU A 177 4.02 17.63 4.74
CA GLU A 177 3.70 18.81 5.55
C GLU A 177 4.73 19.93 5.32
N GLU A 178 6.00 19.56 5.23
CA GLU A 178 7.13 20.46 5.04
C GLU A 178 7.38 20.78 3.55
N MET A 179 7.41 19.76 2.70
CA MET A 179 7.85 19.90 1.31
C MET A 179 6.78 20.43 0.37
N TYR A 180 5.50 20.45 0.75
CA TYR A 180 4.42 20.77 -0.19
C TYR A 180 4.58 22.15 -0.83
N ASP A 181 4.77 23.20 -0.02
CA ASP A 181 4.85 24.57 -0.53
C ASP A 181 6.14 24.77 -1.35
N GLU A 182 7.25 24.15 -0.92
CA GLU A 182 8.50 24.13 -1.67
C GLU A 182 8.35 23.49 -3.06
N LEU A 183 7.71 22.31 -3.13
CA LEU A 183 7.43 21.63 -4.39
C LEU A 183 6.47 22.44 -5.29
N VAL A 184 5.54 23.19 -4.68
CA VAL A 184 4.62 24.10 -5.41
C VAL A 184 5.35 25.33 -5.96
N GLU A 185 6.42 25.80 -5.33
CA GLU A 185 7.20 26.95 -5.81
C GLU A 185 8.30 26.56 -6.80
N ASN A 186 8.87 25.36 -6.68
CA ASN A 186 9.99 24.93 -7.52
C ASN A 186 9.58 24.79 -9.01
N PRO A 187 10.15 25.57 -9.95
CA PRO A 187 9.75 25.55 -11.36
C PRO A 187 10.18 24.27 -12.10
N LYS A 188 11.15 23.53 -11.57
CA LYS A 188 11.63 22.27 -12.16
C LYS A 188 10.74 21.07 -11.79
N VAL A 189 9.93 21.22 -10.73
CA VAL A 189 8.93 20.22 -10.34
C VAL A 189 7.69 20.41 -11.18
N LYS A 190 7.38 19.41 -12.03
CA LYS A 190 6.15 19.40 -12.81
C LYS A 190 4.99 19.09 -11.88
N LYS A 191 3.91 19.88 -12.00
CA LYS A 191 2.73 19.79 -11.14
C LYS A 191 1.45 20.08 -11.90
N LYS A 192 0.33 19.58 -11.40
CA LYS A 192 -1.00 19.80 -11.98
C LYS A 192 -1.97 20.28 -10.90
N LYS A 193 -2.64 21.40 -11.18
CA LYS A 193 -3.71 21.95 -10.33
C LYS A 193 -4.85 20.92 -10.18
N LYS A 194 -5.40 20.84 -8.98
CA LYS A 194 -6.50 19.96 -8.61
C LYS A 194 -7.50 20.71 -7.74
N SER A 195 -8.77 20.68 -8.12
CA SER A 195 -9.87 21.16 -7.29
C SER A 195 -10.17 20.12 -6.20
N ILE A 196 -10.17 20.52 -4.92
CA ILE A 196 -10.16 19.61 -3.77
C ILE A 196 -11.57 19.19 -3.33
N ARG A 197 -12.45 20.17 -3.02
CA ARG A 197 -13.71 19.89 -2.31
C ARG A 197 -14.74 19.18 -3.18
N GLU A 198 -15.15 19.75 -4.30
CA GLU A 198 -16.30 19.22 -5.04
C GLU A 198 -15.98 17.95 -5.84
N SER A 199 -14.75 17.83 -6.35
CA SER A 199 -14.42 16.73 -7.26
C SER A 199 -13.81 15.52 -6.56
N PHE A 200 -12.96 15.70 -5.54
CA PHE A 200 -12.12 14.60 -5.06
C PHE A 200 -12.63 13.91 -3.80
N LEU A 201 -12.94 14.65 -2.73
CA LEU A 201 -13.53 14.05 -1.53
C LEU A 201 -14.89 13.40 -1.84
N LYS A 202 -15.68 14.05 -2.71
CA LYS A 202 -16.93 13.48 -3.23
C LYS A 202 -16.67 12.19 -4.01
N LYS A 203 -15.67 12.15 -4.88
CA LYS A 203 -15.28 10.95 -5.63
C LYS A 203 -14.84 9.80 -4.70
N LEU A 204 -14.05 10.08 -3.67
CA LEU A 204 -13.68 9.08 -2.66
C LEU A 204 -14.91 8.56 -1.89
N ALA A 205 -15.85 9.41 -1.54
CA ALA A 205 -17.09 9.00 -0.87
C ALA A 205 -17.96 8.13 -1.79
N VAL A 206 -18.17 8.54 -3.04
CA VAL A 206 -18.97 7.79 -4.02
C VAL A 206 -18.37 6.41 -4.28
N LEU A 207 -17.05 6.31 -4.53
CA LEU A 207 -16.41 5.01 -4.80
C LEU A 207 -16.50 4.06 -3.60
N ARG A 208 -16.33 4.58 -2.38
CA ARG A 208 -16.52 3.78 -1.15
C ARG A 208 -17.96 3.30 -0.99
N SER A 209 -18.95 4.13 -1.33
CA SER A 209 -20.35 3.70 -1.33
C SER A 209 -20.64 2.64 -2.39
N GLU A 210 -19.99 2.69 -3.56
CA GLU A 210 -20.18 1.72 -4.64
C GLU A 210 -19.50 0.37 -4.38
N SER A 211 -18.32 0.38 -3.75
CA SER A 211 -17.42 -0.80 -3.72
C SER A 211 -16.76 -1.11 -2.37
N GLY A 212 -17.03 -0.31 -1.34
CA GLY A 212 -16.40 -0.42 0.00
C GLY A 212 -15.00 0.20 0.10
N TYR A 213 -14.25 0.25 -1.00
CA TYR A 213 -12.94 0.90 -1.12
C TYR A 213 -13.03 2.15 -2.03
N PRO A 214 -12.07 3.10 -2.00
CA PRO A 214 -10.71 2.99 -1.48
C PRO A 214 -10.61 2.87 0.05
N TYR A 215 -9.67 2.04 0.50
CA TYR A 215 -9.16 2.10 1.88
C TYR A 215 -8.50 3.47 2.08
N ILE A 216 -8.69 4.08 3.25
CA ILE A 216 -8.15 5.40 3.55
C ILE A 216 -7.15 5.27 4.68
N MET A 217 -5.91 5.65 4.43
CA MET A 217 -4.85 5.74 5.45
C MET A 217 -4.52 7.21 5.68
N PHE A 218 -4.71 7.69 6.92
CA PHE A 218 -4.25 9.01 7.33
C PHE A 218 -2.79 8.93 7.74
N GLN A 219 -1.89 9.33 6.85
CA GLN A 219 -0.45 9.06 6.97
C GLN A 219 0.15 9.66 8.24
N ASP A 220 -0.19 10.90 8.56
CA ASP A 220 0.44 11.60 9.68
C ASP A 220 -0.16 11.20 11.03
N ASN A 221 -1.44 10.81 11.09
CA ASN A 221 -1.98 10.14 12.28
C ASN A 221 -1.26 8.83 12.60
N VAL A 222 -0.85 8.07 11.58
CA VAL A 222 -0.06 6.84 11.76
C VAL A 222 1.35 7.19 12.23
N ASN A 223 2.03 8.08 11.51
CA ASN A 223 3.44 8.36 11.74
C ASN A 223 3.72 9.18 13.01
N ARG A 224 2.75 9.96 13.51
CA ARG A 224 2.86 10.69 14.78
C ARG A 224 3.07 9.76 15.99
N GLU A 225 2.43 8.59 15.97
CA GLU A 225 2.52 7.58 17.04
C GLU A 225 3.42 6.40 16.66
N HIS A 226 4.09 6.46 15.51
CA HIS A 226 4.89 5.35 15.00
C HIS A 226 6.27 5.31 15.67
N ALA A 227 6.55 4.22 16.40
CA ALA A 227 7.79 4.06 17.14
C ALA A 227 9.05 3.86 16.27
N LEU A 228 8.89 3.45 15.01
CA LEU A 228 9.99 3.04 14.13
C LEU A 228 10.22 3.99 12.95
N ASN A 229 9.88 5.28 13.10
CA ASN A 229 10.14 6.30 12.08
C ASN A 229 11.63 6.45 11.74
N HIS A 230 12.54 6.03 12.63
CA HIS A 230 13.99 6.03 12.37
C HIS A 230 14.42 4.97 11.34
N ILE A 231 13.57 3.97 11.07
CA ILE A 231 13.76 3.03 9.96
C ILE A 231 13.11 3.65 8.72
N SER A 232 11.79 3.84 8.76
CA SER A 232 11.03 4.54 7.73
C SER A 232 9.69 4.99 8.28
N ARG A 233 9.12 6.05 7.71
CA ARG A 233 7.69 6.34 7.86
C ARG A 233 6.86 5.19 7.29
N VAL A 234 5.67 4.97 7.84
CA VAL A 234 4.66 4.09 7.25
C VAL A 234 4.08 4.79 6.02
N LYS A 235 4.21 4.15 4.86
CA LYS A 235 3.82 4.71 3.56
C LYS A 235 2.49 4.18 3.04
N PHE A 236 2.12 2.95 3.40
CA PHE A 236 0.91 2.29 2.93
C PHE A 236 0.47 1.17 3.89
N SER A 237 -0.57 0.41 3.53
CA SER A 237 -1.12 -0.66 4.36
C SER A 237 -1.50 -1.90 3.54
N ASN A 238 -2.01 -2.94 4.21
CA ASN A 238 -2.42 -4.21 3.62
C ASN A 238 -3.88 -4.19 3.12
N LEU A 239 -4.36 -5.32 2.57
CA LEU A 239 -5.73 -5.47 2.04
C LEU A 239 -6.84 -5.13 3.05
N CYS A 240 -6.59 -5.28 4.34
CA CYS A 240 -7.57 -5.02 5.40
C CYS A 240 -7.26 -3.70 6.16
N SER A 241 -6.22 -2.97 5.75
CA SER A 241 -5.80 -1.66 6.27
C SER A 241 -5.40 -1.58 7.75
N GLU A 242 -5.10 -2.71 8.39
CA GLU A 242 -4.72 -2.81 9.81
C GLU A 242 -3.20 -2.92 10.03
N VAL A 243 -2.42 -3.31 9.01
CA VAL A 243 -0.97 -3.44 9.12
C VAL A 243 -0.29 -2.13 8.74
N LEU A 244 0.46 -1.56 9.68
CA LEU A 244 1.12 -0.26 9.55
C LEU A 244 2.55 -0.37 10.09
N GLN A 245 3.52 -0.61 9.19
CA GLN A 245 4.92 -0.82 9.56
C GLN A 245 5.85 -0.05 8.62
N ALA A 246 7.08 0.20 9.08
CA ALA A 246 8.16 0.69 8.25
C ALA A 246 8.45 -0.28 7.09
N SER A 247 8.86 0.26 5.94
CA SER A 247 9.28 -0.49 4.76
C SER A 247 10.33 0.30 3.99
N GLU A 248 11.20 -0.39 3.28
CA GLU A 248 12.28 0.19 2.47
C GLU A 248 12.24 -0.46 1.09
N VAL A 249 12.18 0.36 0.03
CA VAL A 249 12.06 -0.16 -1.33
C VAL A 249 13.35 -0.88 -1.74
N SER A 250 13.22 -2.05 -2.37
CA SER A 250 14.35 -2.75 -3.01
C SER A 250 14.69 -2.11 -4.36
N SER A 251 15.87 -2.38 -4.91
CA SER A 251 16.19 -2.12 -6.31
C SER A 251 16.67 -3.40 -6.98
N TYR A 252 15.83 -3.94 -7.86
CA TYR A 252 16.15 -5.10 -8.68
C TYR A 252 16.85 -4.63 -9.96
N THR A 253 18.10 -5.03 -10.12
CA THR A 253 19.00 -4.51 -11.16
C THR A 253 18.94 -5.36 -12.43
N ASP A 254 19.81 -5.09 -13.40
CA ASP A 254 19.92 -5.94 -14.59
C ASP A 254 20.40 -7.35 -14.19
N TYR A 255 20.11 -8.35 -15.04
CA TYR A 255 20.29 -9.76 -14.70
C TYR A 255 21.71 -10.16 -14.23
N ASP A 256 22.73 -9.44 -14.70
CA ASP A 256 24.14 -9.67 -14.40
C ASP A 256 24.67 -8.81 -13.22
N GLN A 257 23.79 -8.06 -12.56
CA GLN A 257 24.13 -7.19 -11.43
C GLN A 257 23.48 -7.70 -10.14
N GLU A 258 24.05 -7.31 -9.00
CA GLU A 258 23.52 -7.68 -7.68
C GLU A 258 22.33 -6.78 -7.32
N ASP A 259 21.26 -7.39 -6.83
CA ASP A 259 20.06 -6.69 -6.38
C ASP A 259 20.30 -6.02 -5.01
N GLU A 260 19.72 -4.84 -4.81
CA GLU A 260 19.67 -4.18 -3.50
C GLU A 260 18.37 -4.55 -2.79
N ILE A 261 18.47 -5.35 -1.73
CA ILE A 261 17.30 -5.86 -1.00
C ILE A 261 16.95 -4.93 0.17
N GLY A 262 15.77 -4.31 0.07
CA GLY A 262 15.17 -3.50 1.12
C GLY A 262 14.34 -4.32 2.12
N LEU A 263 13.28 -3.69 2.64
CA LEU A 263 12.40 -4.25 3.67
C LEU A 263 10.94 -4.20 3.24
N ASP A 264 10.44 -5.33 2.75
CA ASP A 264 9.01 -5.58 2.59
C ASP A 264 8.37 -6.08 3.91
N ILE A 265 7.04 -6.14 3.96
CA ILE A 265 6.32 -6.48 5.19
C ILE A 265 5.56 -7.80 5.01
N SER A 266 5.65 -8.68 6.01
CA SER A 266 4.73 -9.81 6.15
C SER A 266 4.16 -9.83 7.57
N CYS A 267 2.88 -10.19 7.71
CA CYS A 267 2.19 -10.10 9.00
C CYS A 267 1.55 -11.42 9.42
N ASN A 268 1.92 -11.89 10.62
CA ASN A 268 1.29 -13.02 11.29
C ASN A 268 0.29 -12.50 12.33
N LEU A 269 -0.98 -12.87 12.16
CA LEU A 269 -2.06 -12.39 13.01
C LEU A 269 -2.54 -13.44 14.02
N GLY A 270 -3.12 -12.95 15.11
CA GLY A 270 -3.87 -13.72 16.08
C GLY A 270 -4.63 -12.77 16.99
N SER A 271 -5.74 -13.24 17.56
CA SER A 271 -6.63 -12.39 18.36
C SER A 271 -7.00 -13.08 19.66
N LEU A 272 -7.12 -12.27 20.71
CA LEU A 272 -7.63 -12.72 22.01
C LEU A 272 -9.16 -12.61 22.06
N ASN A 273 -9.79 -13.50 22.82
CA ASN A 273 -11.21 -13.40 23.14
C ASN A 273 -11.37 -12.61 24.44
N ILE A 274 -11.81 -11.36 24.33
CA ILE A 274 -11.92 -10.43 25.47
C ILE A 274 -12.76 -11.02 26.61
N MET A 275 -13.93 -11.60 26.30
CA MET A 275 -14.83 -12.17 27.32
C MET A 275 -14.14 -13.27 28.13
N ASN A 276 -13.50 -14.23 27.46
CA ASN A 276 -12.86 -15.36 28.14
C ASN A 276 -11.63 -14.92 28.93
N VAL A 277 -10.83 -14.01 28.37
CA VAL A 277 -9.64 -13.46 29.05
C VAL A 277 -10.05 -12.72 30.33
N MET A 278 -11.10 -11.91 30.29
CA MET A 278 -11.61 -11.19 31.46
C MET A 278 -12.20 -12.12 32.50
N LYS A 279 -13.00 -13.12 32.08
CA LYS A 279 -13.57 -14.13 32.99
C LYS A 279 -12.49 -14.93 33.72
N ASN A 280 -11.42 -15.30 33.03
CA ASN A 280 -10.36 -16.14 33.60
C ASN A 280 -9.29 -15.35 34.36
N LYS A 281 -9.26 -14.02 34.20
CA LYS A 281 -8.26 -13.09 34.77
C LYS A 281 -6.83 -13.47 34.39
N SER A 282 -6.64 -13.98 33.18
CA SER A 282 -5.37 -14.61 32.76
C SER A 282 -4.23 -13.61 32.57
N ILE A 283 -4.53 -12.35 32.24
CA ILE A 283 -3.52 -11.27 32.15
C ILE A 283 -3.09 -10.83 33.56
N GLU A 284 -4.05 -10.60 34.46
CA GLU A 284 -3.81 -10.19 35.85
C GLU A 284 -2.96 -11.22 36.61
N LYS A 285 -3.33 -12.50 36.52
CA LYS A 285 -2.59 -13.60 37.14
C LYS A 285 -1.15 -13.69 36.64
N LYS A 286 -0.91 -13.49 35.34
CA LYS A 286 0.45 -13.48 34.77
C LYS A 286 1.27 -12.26 35.19
N ARG A 287 0.64 -11.09 35.31
CA ARG A 287 1.32 -9.88 35.79
C ARG A 287 1.78 -10.03 37.24
N LEU A 288 0.94 -10.61 38.09
CA LEU A 288 1.28 -10.90 39.49
C LEU A 288 2.42 -11.94 39.60
N SER A 289 2.44 -12.97 38.75
CA SER A 289 3.55 -13.94 38.74
C SER A 289 4.88 -13.34 38.28
N LEU A 290 4.86 -12.39 37.33
CA LEU A 290 6.06 -11.69 36.85
C LEU A 290 6.60 -10.68 37.88
N GLN A 291 5.73 -10.07 38.69
CA GLN A 291 6.14 -9.19 39.78
C GLN A 291 6.69 -9.93 41.00
N GLN A 292 6.38 -11.22 41.14
CA GLN A 292 6.92 -12.08 42.21
C GLN A 292 8.27 -12.72 41.85
N THR A 293 8.76 -12.52 40.63
CA THR A 293 10.06 -13.05 40.15
C THR A 293 11.19 -12.02 40.17
N HIS A 294 10.96 -10.85 40.78
CA HIS A 294 11.96 -9.83 41.06
C HIS A 294 12.06 -9.55 42.55
#